data_AF-A0A962T9M7-F1
#
_entry.id   AF-A0A962T9M7-F1
#
_cell.length_a   1.000
_cell.length_b   1.000
_cell.length_c   1.000
_cell.angle_alpha   90.00
_cell.angle_beta   90.00
_cell.angle_gamma   90.00
#
_symmetry.space_group_name_H-M   'P 1'
#
loop_
_entity.id
_entity.type
_entity.pdbx_description
1 polymer ?
#
loop_
_entity_poly.entity_id
_entity_poly.type
_entity_poly.pdbx_seq_one_letter_code
_entity_poly.pdbx_strand_id
1 'polypeptide(L)'
;MSRNITIALDAMGGDHGPGVIVPAAVDFLAADEQCALILVGREEVLREHLPGGRLPAGLSIHHASQEVGMDELPSRALRGKKDSS
;
A
#
# COMPACT_ATOMS: atom_id res chain seq x y z
N MET A 1 -4.88 24.15 12.96
CA MET A 1 -4.02 23.48 11.96
C MET A 1 -4.27 21.98 12.09
N SER A 2 -5.28 21.46 11.40
CA SER A 2 -5.46 20.01 11.28
C SER A 2 -4.26 19.48 10.49
N ARG A 3 -3.48 18.56 11.08
CA ARG A 3 -2.40 17.92 10.34
C ARG A 3 -3.06 16.93 9.38
N ASN A 4 -2.93 17.16 8.07
CA ASN A 4 -3.15 16.10 7.09
C ASN A 4 -2.05 15.06 7.30
N ILE A 5 -2.41 13.96 7.95
CA ILE A 5 -1.50 12.84 8.15
C ILE A 5 -1.54 11.99 6.88
N THR A 6 -0.37 11.70 6.33
CA THR A 6 -0.23 10.79 5.19
C THR A 6 0.54 9.56 5.63
N ILE A 7 -0.02 8.39 5.39
CA ILE A 7 0.55 7.11 5.78
C ILE A 7 0.85 6.30 4.51
N ALA A 8 2.09 5.82 4.38
CA ALA A 8 2.44 4.84 3.37
C ALA A 8 2.24 3.43 3.94
N LEU A 9 1.58 2.58 3.18
CA LEU A 9 1.22 1.22 3.56
C LEU A 9 1.80 0.25 2.52
N ASP A 10 2.73 -0.60 2.94
CA ASP A 10 3.11 -1.77 2.13
C ASP A 10 1.89 -2.69 2.02
N ALA A 11 1.38 -2.80 0.81
CA ALA A 11 0.17 -3.56 0.52
C ALA A 11 0.46 -4.95 -0.03
N MET A 12 1.74 -5.29 -0.25
CA MET A 12 2.17 -6.59 -0.75
C MET A 12 2.64 -7.52 0.37
N GLY A 13 3.12 -6.95 1.49
CA GLY A 13 3.58 -7.70 2.65
C GLY A 13 2.49 -8.33 3.52
N GLY A 14 2.87 -9.35 4.29
CA GLY A 14 2.03 -10.03 5.28
C GLY A 14 1.26 -11.25 4.75
N ASP A 15 0.76 -12.09 5.66
CA ASP A 15 0.14 -13.39 5.35
C ASP A 15 -1.12 -13.31 4.47
N HIS A 16 -1.73 -12.12 4.41
CA HIS A 16 -2.98 -11.88 3.68
C HIS A 16 -2.84 -10.88 2.52
N GLY A 17 -1.71 -10.18 2.44
CA GLY A 17 -1.34 -9.27 1.35
C GLY A 17 -2.45 -8.30 0.90
N PRO A 18 -2.54 -8.01 -0.41
CA PRO A 18 -3.39 -6.94 -0.92
C PRO A 18 -4.89 -7.25 -0.82
N GLY A 19 -5.27 -8.53 -0.74
CA GLY A 19 -6.67 -8.95 -0.61
C GLY A 19 -7.34 -8.54 0.70
N VAL A 20 -6.55 -8.27 1.75
CA VAL A 20 -7.07 -7.75 3.03
C VAL A 20 -6.65 -6.29 3.25
N ILE A 21 -5.44 -5.93 2.85
CA ILE A 21 -4.91 -4.58 3.07
C ILE A 21 -5.70 -3.53 2.28
N VAL A 22 -6.03 -3.79 1.02
CA VAL A 22 -6.73 -2.82 0.17
C VAL A 22 -8.15 -2.52 0.69
N PRO A 23 -9.01 -3.53 1.02
CA PRO A 23 -10.31 -3.26 1.64
C PRO A 23 -10.20 -2.48 2.96
N ALA A 24 -9.26 -2.86 3.83
CA ALA A 24 -9.07 -2.19 5.12
C ALA A 24 -8.63 -0.72 4.97
N ALA A 25 -7.80 -0.41 3.98
CA ALA A 25 -7.39 0.95 3.66
C ALA A 25 -8.57 1.82 3.18
N VAL A 26 -9.46 1.24 2.37
CA VAL A 26 -10.68 1.90 1.93
C VAL A 26 -11.62 2.16 3.10
N ASP A 27 -11.83 1.17 3.96
CA ASP A 27 -12.69 1.29 5.15
C ASP A 27 -12.15 2.33 6.15
N PHE A 28 -10.83 2.40 6.32
CA PHE A 28 -10.18 3.41 7.16
C PHE A 28 -10.44 4.83 6.65
N LEU A 29 -10.26 5.09 5.35
CA LEU A 29 -10.49 6.40 4.76
C LEU A 29 -11.97 6.83 4.81
N ALA A 30 -12.89 5.87 4.80
CA ALA A 30 -14.31 6.15 5.03
C ALA A 30 -14.61 6.58 6.49
N ALA A 31 -13.77 6.17 7.46
CA ALA A 31 -13.92 6.53 8.86
C ALA A 31 -13.17 7.82 9.25
N ASP A 32 -12.07 8.15 8.56
CA ASP A 32 -11.27 9.36 8.79
C ASP A 32 -10.85 10.02 7.48
N GLU A 33 -11.67 10.97 7.02
CA GLU A 33 -11.42 11.75 5.81
C GLU A 33 -10.29 12.79 5.96
N GLN A 34 -9.74 12.99 7.17
CA GLN A 34 -8.62 13.91 7.39
C GLN A 34 -7.25 13.25 7.12
N CYS A 35 -7.24 11.92 6.97
CA CYS A 35 -6.07 11.14 6.64
C CYS A 35 -5.96 10.89 5.13
N ALA A 36 -4.73 10.70 4.66
CA ALA A 36 -4.43 10.22 3.32
C ALA A 36 -3.58 8.95 3.40
N LEU A 37 -3.82 8.02 2.47
CA LEU A 37 -3.09 6.76 2.38
C LEU A 37 -2.40 6.64 1.03
N ILE A 38 -1.18 6.08 1.05
CA ILE A 38 -0.43 5.68 -0.14
C ILE A 38 -0.23 4.17 -0.06
N LEU A 39 -0.88 3.42 -0.95
CA LEU A 39 -0.62 1.98 -1.10
C LEU A 39 0.65 1.77 -1.92
N VAL A 40 1.62 1.06 -1.37
CA VAL A 40 2.88 0.73 -2.04
C VAL A 40 2.84 -0.72 -2.47
N GLY A 41 3.04 -0.99 -3.76
CA GLY A 41 2.96 -2.34 -4.30
C GLY A 41 2.71 -2.40 -5.79
N ARG A 42 2.46 -3.61 -6.30
CA ARG A 42 2.15 -3.83 -7.72
C ARG A 42 0.79 -3.24 -8.05
N GLU A 43 0.78 -2.11 -8.76
CA GLU A 43 -0.43 -1.34 -9.07
C GLU A 43 -1.55 -2.19 -9.70
N GLU A 44 -1.19 -3.11 -10.59
CA GLU A 44 -2.15 -3.99 -11.27
C GLU A 44 -2.90 -4.86 -10.26
N VAL A 45 -2.17 -5.46 -9.32
CA VAL A 45 -2.74 -6.30 -8.25
C VAL A 45 -3.57 -5.47 -7.28
N LEU A 46 -3.08 -4.29 -6.89
CA LEU A 46 -3.80 -3.42 -5.96
C LEU A 46 -5.14 -2.93 -6.54
N ARG A 47 -5.18 -2.66 -7.85
CA ARG A 47 -6.41 -2.23 -8.54
C ARG A 47 -7.48 -3.31 -8.58
N GLU A 48 -7.11 -4.60 -8.64
CA GLU A 48 -8.06 -5.72 -8.62
C GLU A 48 -8.84 -5.81 -7.30
N HIS A 49 -8.24 -5.32 -6.20
CA HIS A 49 -8.86 -5.33 -4.88
C HIS A 49 -9.62 -4.04 -4.53
N LEU A 50 -9.59 -3.02 -5.39
CA LEU A 50 -10.37 -1.80 -5.21
C LEU A 50 -11.83 -2.01 -5.62
N PRO A 51 -12.81 -1.51 -4.84
CA PRO A 51 -14.21 -1.60 -5.20
C PRO A 51 -14.48 -0.85 -6.52
N GLY A 52 -14.82 -1.59 -7.57
CA GLY A 52 -15.04 -1.04 -8.91
C GLY A 52 -13.78 -0.49 -9.59
N GLY A 53 -12.57 -0.85 -9.11
CA GLY A 53 -11.30 -0.44 -9.69
C GLY A 53 -10.98 1.06 -9.55
N ARG A 54 -11.73 1.79 -8.73
CA ARG A 54 -11.58 3.24 -8.54
C ARG A 54 -10.91 3.55 -7.20
N LEU A 55 -10.07 4.58 -7.21
CA LEU A 55 -9.44 5.10 -6.00
C LEU A 55 -10.43 6.03 -5.28
N PRO A 56 -10.73 5.80 -3.99
CA PRO A 56 -11.46 6.76 -3.17
C PRO A 56 -10.62 8.03 -2.93
N ALA A 57 -11.29 9.09 -2.50
CA ALA A 57 -10.61 10.31 -2.09
C ALA A 57 -9.62 10.03 -0.95
N GLY A 58 -8.44 10.64 -1.01
CA GLY A 58 -7.39 10.42 -0.01
C GLY A 58 -6.56 9.15 -0.21
N LEU A 59 -6.87 8.29 -1.18
CA LEU A 59 -6.06 7.11 -1.53
C LEU A 59 -5.26 7.33 -2.81
N SER A 60 -3.97 7.02 -2.77
CA SER A 60 -3.11 6.94 -3.96
C SER A 60 -2.33 5.63 -3.98
N ILE A 61 -1.84 5.24 -5.16
CA ILE A 61 -0.98 4.08 -5.34
C ILE A 61 0.41 4.57 -5.74
N HIS A 62 1.44 4.04 -5.08
CA HIS A 62 2.82 4.12 -5.50
C HIS A 62 3.24 2.75 -6.02
N HIS A 63 3.39 2.62 -7.34
CA HIS A 63 3.84 1.37 -7.94
C HIS A 63 5.23 1.01 -7.43
N ALA A 64 5.38 -0.21 -6.91
CA ALA A 64 6.66 -0.80 -6.57
C ALA A 64 6.80 -2.12 -7.34
N SER A 65 7.85 -2.22 -8.15
CA SER A 65 8.05 -3.38 -9.04
C SER A 65 8.74 -4.56 -8.35
N GLN A 66 9.21 -4.39 -7.12
CA GLN A 66 9.96 -5.39 -6.37
C GLN A 66 9.22 -5.77 -5.08
N GLU A 67 9.44 -6.98 -4.60
CA GLU A 67 8.97 -7.45 -3.29
C GLU A 67 10.17 -8.03 -2.54
N VAL A 68 10.24 -7.83 -1.22
CA VAL A 68 11.27 -8.46 -0.39
C VAL A 68 10.82 -9.88 -0.03
N GLY A 69 11.47 -10.88 -0.62
CA GLY A 69 11.19 -12.28 -0.30
C GLY A 69 11.66 -12.67 1.10
N MET A 70 11.03 -13.67 1.71
CA MET A 70 11.37 -14.15 3.06
C MET A 70 12.82 -14.65 3.17
N ASP A 71 13.43 -15.07 2.06
CA ASP A 71 14.76 -15.66 2.02
C ASP A 71 15.88 -14.61 1.87
N GLU A 72 15.52 -13.32 1.82
CA GLU A 72 16.47 -12.23 1.62
C GLU A 72 16.89 -11.58 2.92
N LEU A 73 18.21 -11.40 3.07
CA LEU A 73 18.76 -10.61 4.18
C LEU A 73 18.23 -9.17 4.09
N PRO A 74 17.65 -8.60 5.17
CA PRO A 74 17.09 -7.25 5.15
C PRO A 74 18.09 -6.18 4.69
N SER A 75 19.37 -6.34 5.05
CA SER A 75 20.45 -5.43 4.66
C SER A 75 20.81 -5.46 3.17
N ARG A 76 20.46 -6.55 2.47
CA ARG A 76 20.59 -6.68 1.00
C ARG A 76 19.33 -6.20 0.30
N ALA A 77 18.15 -6.54 0.82
CA ALA A 77 16.87 -6.06 0.31
C ALA A 77 16.80 -4.52 0.33
N LEU A 78 17.04 -3.89 1.49
CA LEU A 78 17.01 -2.42 1.63
C LEU A 78 18.03 -1.68 0.74
N ARG A 79 19.13 -2.33 0.36
CA ARG A 79 20.20 -1.71 -0.44
C ARG A 79 20.05 -1.95 -1.94
N GLY A 80 19.55 -3.13 -2.31
CA GLY A 80 19.44 -3.62 -3.69
C GLY A 80 18.06 -3.45 -4.31
N LYS A 81 17.00 -3.37 -3.49
CA LYS A 81 15.61 -3.22 -3.93
C LYS A 81 15.05 -1.88 -3.47
N LYS A 82 15.48 -0.81 -4.13
CA LYS A 82 15.00 0.55 -3.81
C LYS A 82 13.56 0.79 -4.24
N ASP A 83 13.02 -0.10 -5.08
CA ASP A 83 11.65 -0.09 -5.58
C ASP A 83 10.87 -1.31 -5.07
N SER A 84 11.17 -1.77 -3.84
CA SER A 84 10.36 -2.78 -3.18
C SER A 84 9.23 -2.17 -2.37
N SER A 85 8.06 -2.79 -2.46
CA SER A 85 7.07 -2.77 -1.38
C SER A 85 7.53 -3.67 -0.25
#